data_AF-A0A866W2V9-F1
#
_entry.id   AF-A0A866W2V9-F1
#
_cell.length_a   1.000
_cell.length_b   1.000
_cell.length_c   1.000
_cell.angle_alpha   90.00
_cell.angle_beta   90.00
_cell.angle_gamma   90.00
#
_symmetry.space_group_name_H-M   'P 1'
#
loop_
_entity.id
_entity.type
_entity.pdbx_description
1 polymer ?
#
loop_
_entity_poly.entity_id
_entity_poly.type
_entity_poly.pdbx_seq_one_letter_code
_entity_poly.pdbx_strand_id
1 'polypeptide(L)'
;KDLILEMLYMNSFNLIMFLLFVISTGLTVMYSFRLVYYSLTGGMNIFSYHPMNDNSWVMLKSMMGLLVMAVVGGSKLMWLLFPAPYMICLPMSLKLLTLFICIFGGLMGYFISYVKLFYFNKSLYYYKVSWFLGSMWFMPFLSTLGMIFYPLKLGSNLMKYLDQ
;
A
#
# COMPACT_ATOMS: atom_id res chain seq x y z
N LYS A 1 -12.03 6.63 4.71
CA LYS A 1 -10.80 6.36 5.50
C LYS A 1 -10.66 7.39 6.61
N ASP A 2 -10.83 8.67 6.32
CA ASP A 2 -10.71 9.75 7.32
C ASP A 2 -11.64 9.55 8.52
N LEU A 3 -12.91 9.19 8.29
CA LEU A 3 -13.85 8.88 9.38
C LEU A 3 -13.37 7.75 10.31
N ILE A 4 -12.65 6.75 9.77
CA ILE A 4 -12.08 5.67 10.60
C ILE A 4 -10.95 6.22 11.48
N LEU A 5 -10.07 7.06 10.92
CA LEU A 5 -8.98 7.67 11.68
C LEU A 5 -9.50 8.63 12.75
N GLU A 6 -10.53 9.42 12.44
CA GLU A 6 -11.17 10.31 13.40
C GLU A 6 -11.82 9.54 14.56
N MET A 7 -12.50 8.42 14.28
CA MET A 7 -13.03 7.53 15.31
C MET A 7 -11.90 6.91 16.17
N LEU A 8 -10.75 6.58 15.57
CA LEU A 8 -9.58 6.11 16.31
C LEU A 8 -8.99 7.20 17.20
N TYR A 9 -9.01 8.47 16.79
CA TYR A 9 -8.50 9.59 17.60
C TYR A 9 -9.42 9.94 18.76
N MET A 10 -10.73 9.75 18.61
CA MET A 10 -11.69 9.94 19.69
C MET A 10 -11.56 8.87 20.77
N ASN A 11 -11.20 7.65 20.38
CA ASN A 11 -11.07 6.54 21.30
C ASN A 11 -9.72 6.56 22.03
N SER A 12 -9.73 6.13 23.29
CA SER A 12 -8.53 6.01 24.11
C SER A 12 -7.73 4.74 23.74
N PHE A 13 -7.06 4.78 22.58
CA PHE A 13 -6.10 3.73 22.21
C PHE A 13 -4.71 4.00 22.80
N ASN A 14 -3.92 2.93 22.94
CA ASN A 14 -2.51 3.04 23.30
C ASN A 14 -1.75 3.93 22.29
N LEU A 15 -0.78 4.70 22.79
CA LEU A 15 0.04 5.60 21.99
C LEU A 15 0.78 4.88 20.85
N ILE A 16 1.16 3.61 21.06
CA ILE A 16 1.78 2.76 20.02
C ILE A 16 0.81 2.54 18.85
N MET A 17 -0.47 2.23 19.13
CA MET A 17 -1.47 2.01 18.09
C MET A 17 -1.74 3.30 17.31
N PHE A 18 -1.85 4.41 18.02
CA PHE A 18 -2.00 5.73 17.39
C PHE A 18 -0.85 6.02 16.41
N LEU A 19 0.40 5.83 16.84
CA LEU A 19 1.58 6.04 15.99
C LEU A 19 1.59 5.11 14.78
N LEU A 20 1.25 3.84 14.94
CA LEU A 20 1.20 2.88 13.81
C LEU A 20 0.20 3.29 12.74
N PHE A 21 -0.99 3.78 13.12
CA PHE A 21 -1.98 4.28 12.16
C PHE A 21 -1.54 5.57 11.46
N VAL A 22 -0.93 6.51 12.19
CA VAL A 22 -0.40 7.76 11.61
C VAL A 22 0.75 7.47 10.65
N ILE A 23 1.68 6.58 11.00
CA ILE A 23 2.82 6.24 10.14
C ILE A 23 2.37 5.44 8.92
N SER A 24 1.47 4.47 9.09
CA SER A 24 0.97 3.67 7.96
C SER A 24 0.24 4.53 6.93
N THR A 25 -0.61 5.47 7.37
CA THR A 25 -1.28 6.41 6.46
C THR A 25 -0.28 7.26 5.70
N GLY A 26 0.73 7.85 6.37
CA GLY A 26 1.81 8.59 5.71
C GLY A 26 2.59 7.76 4.68
N LEU A 27 2.94 6.51 5.03
CA LEU A 27 3.66 5.59 4.14
C LEU A 27 2.82 5.20 2.91
N THR A 28 1.50 5.02 3.04
CA THR A 28 0.64 4.71 1.86
C THR A 28 0.60 5.85 0.85
N VAL A 29 0.67 7.09 1.33
CA VAL A 29 0.73 8.27 0.45
C VAL A 29 2.10 8.33 -0.23
N MET A 30 3.19 8.14 0.51
CA MET A 30 4.54 8.08 -0.08
C MET A 30 4.65 7.01 -1.18
N TYR A 31 4.07 5.83 -0.97
CA TYR A 31 4.08 4.75 -1.96
C TYR A 31 3.30 5.12 -3.23
N SER A 32 2.12 5.71 -3.09
CA SER A 32 1.29 6.15 -4.23
C SER A 32 2.03 7.18 -5.08
N PHE A 33 2.63 8.21 -4.45
CA PHE A 33 3.39 9.23 -5.17
C PHE A 33 4.68 8.68 -5.80
N ARG A 34 5.35 7.71 -5.16
CA ARG A 34 6.49 7.00 -5.76
C ARG A 34 6.07 6.27 -7.04
N LEU A 35 4.91 5.60 -7.03
CA LEU A 35 4.40 4.90 -8.22
C LEU A 35 4.10 5.89 -9.34
N VAL A 36 3.42 7.00 -9.04
CA VAL A 36 3.16 8.08 -10.02
C VAL A 36 4.47 8.61 -10.61
N TYR A 37 5.50 8.78 -9.78
CA TYR A 37 6.79 9.25 -10.27
C TYR A 37 7.42 8.30 -11.29
N TYR A 38 7.52 7.01 -10.98
CA TYR A 38 8.18 6.06 -11.87
C TYR A 38 7.37 5.69 -13.12
N SER A 39 6.04 5.81 -13.08
CA SER A 39 5.17 5.42 -14.20
C SER A 39 4.80 6.57 -15.14
N LEU A 40 4.58 7.78 -14.61
CA LEU A 40 3.99 8.89 -15.38
C LEU A 40 4.94 10.08 -15.53
N THR A 41 5.61 10.52 -14.47
CA THR A 41 6.37 11.79 -14.51
C THR A 41 7.86 11.60 -14.77
N GLY A 42 8.40 10.41 -14.51
CA GLY A 42 9.80 10.07 -14.68
C GLY A 42 10.20 9.88 -16.15
N GLY A 43 11.50 9.74 -16.40
CA GLY A 43 12.01 9.40 -17.72
C GLY A 43 11.51 8.03 -18.19
N MET A 44 11.21 7.92 -19.48
CA MET A 44 10.76 6.68 -20.12
C MET A 44 11.89 5.63 -20.12
N ASN A 45 11.88 4.73 -19.14
CA ASN A 45 12.84 3.62 -19.03
C ASN A 45 12.34 2.37 -19.78
N ILE A 46 11.89 2.55 -21.01
CA ILE A 46 11.30 1.50 -21.83
C ILE A 46 12.26 1.16 -22.98
N PHE A 47 12.26 -0.10 -23.42
CA PHE A 47 13.01 -0.50 -24.61
C PHE A 47 12.60 0.32 -25.83
N SER A 48 13.57 0.67 -26.68
CA SER A 48 13.38 1.54 -27.85
C SER A 48 12.30 1.06 -28.83
N TYR A 49 11.98 -0.24 -28.86
CA TYR A 49 10.97 -0.84 -29.73
C TYR A 49 9.70 -1.29 -28.99
N HIS A 50 9.31 -0.60 -27.92
CA HIS A 50 8.07 -0.97 -27.22
C HIS A 50 6.82 -0.45 -27.94
N PRO A 51 5.89 -1.32 -28.37
CA PRO A 51 4.63 -0.88 -28.95
C PRO A 51 3.71 -0.36 -27.85
N MET A 52 3.68 0.95 -27.64
CA MET A 52 2.68 1.60 -26.78
C MET A 52 1.38 1.80 -27.58
N ASN A 53 0.38 0.95 -27.35
CA ASN A 53 -0.93 1.08 -28.00
C ASN A 53 -2.07 0.89 -26.99
N ASP A 54 -2.77 1.97 -26.67
CA ASP A 54 -3.90 1.99 -25.73
C ASP A 54 -5.29 1.96 -26.43
N ASN A 55 -5.34 1.78 -27.76
CA ASN A 55 -6.56 1.97 -28.55
C ASN A 55 -7.61 0.85 -28.44
N SER A 56 -7.50 -0.06 -27.47
CA SER A 56 -8.48 -1.14 -27.31
C SER A 56 -9.75 -0.63 -26.62
N TRP A 57 -10.83 -0.46 -27.40
CA TRP A 57 -12.13 0.02 -26.92
C TRP A 57 -12.69 -0.77 -25.73
N VAL A 58 -12.43 -2.08 -25.67
CA VAL A 58 -12.88 -2.95 -24.56
C VAL A 58 -12.21 -2.54 -23.24
N MET A 59 -10.91 -2.25 -23.26
CA MET A 59 -10.16 -1.82 -22.07
C MET A 59 -10.57 -0.41 -21.64
N LEU A 60 -10.69 0.51 -22.59
CA LEU A 60 -11.09 1.89 -22.28
C LEU A 60 -12.49 1.95 -21.65
N LYS A 61 -13.44 1.15 -22.16
CA LYS A 61 -14.80 1.08 -21.60
C LYS A 61 -14.82 0.55 -20.16
N SER A 62 -14.02 -0.46 -19.85
CA SER A 62 -13.97 -1.03 -18.49
C SER A 62 -13.28 -0.07 -17.50
N MET A 63 -12.18 0.59 -17.91
CA MET A 63 -11.50 1.59 -17.09
C MET A 63 -12.42 2.78 -16.76
N MET A 64 -13.17 3.28 -17.74
CA MET A 64 -14.13 4.37 -17.52
C MET A 64 -15.26 3.97 -16.55
N GLY A 65 -15.79 2.75 -16.68
CA GLY A 65 -16.81 2.24 -15.77
C GLY A 65 -16.32 2.16 -14.31
N LEU A 66 -15.10 1.66 -14.11
CA LEU A 66 -14.46 1.60 -12.80
C LEU A 66 -14.21 3.00 -12.21
N LEU A 67 -13.79 3.96 -13.02
CA LEU A 67 -13.53 5.34 -12.58
C LEU A 67 -14.82 6.01 -12.05
N VAL A 68 -15.92 5.90 -12.79
CA VAL A 68 -17.23 6.43 -12.36
C VAL A 68 -17.69 5.79 -11.05
N MET A 69 -17.52 4.46 -10.92
CA MET A 69 -17.89 3.77 -9.69
C MET A 69 -17.01 4.16 -8.50
N ALA A 70 -15.71 4.41 -8.71
CA ALA A 70 -14.81 4.84 -7.65
C ALA A 70 -15.20 6.23 -7.08
N VAL A 71 -15.61 7.16 -7.93
CA VAL A 71 -15.99 8.53 -7.52
C VAL A 71 -17.36 8.56 -6.86
N VAL A 72 -18.39 7.96 -7.50
CA VAL A 72 -19.78 8.07 -7.03
C VAL A 72 -20.14 6.95 -6.05
N GLY A 73 -19.49 5.79 -6.12
CA GLY A 73 -19.79 4.65 -5.27
C GLY A 73 -19.52 4.93 -3.79
N GLY A 74 -18.40 5.58 -3.47
CA GLY A 74 -18.04 5.88 -2.09
C GLY A 74 -19.06 6.78 -1.37
N SER A 75 -19.53 7.84 -2.03
CA SER A 75 -20.51 8.77 -1.46
C SER A 75 -21.88 8.11 -1.27
N LYS A 76 -22.37 7.38 -2.30
CA LYS A 76 -23.64 6.65 -2.20
C LYS A 76 -23.62 5.57 -1.12
N LEU A 77 -22.52 4.83 -1.00
CA LEU A 77 -22.36 3.81 0.02
C LEU A 77 -22.31 4.39 1.43
N MET A 78 -21.68 5.55 1.63
CA MET A 78 -21.64 6.21 2.94
C MET A 78 -23.06 6.51 3.45
N TRP A 79 -23.93 7.06 2.59
CA TRP A 79 -25.31 7.36 2.96
C TRP A 79 -26.16 6.11 3.21
N LEU A 80 -25.89 5.01 2.50
CA LEU A 80 -26.64 3.76 2.67
C LEU A 80 -26.21 3.00 3.94
N LEU A 81 -24.90 2.95 4.22
CA LEU A 81 -24.34 2.19 5.34
C LEU A 81 -24.45 2.93 6.68
N PHE A 82 -24.39 4.26 6.69
CA PHE A 82 -24.44 5.06 7.91
C PHE A 82 -25.60 6.07 7.87
N PRO A 83 -26.85 5.60 8.09
CA PRO A 83 -28.02 6.49 8.09
C PRO A 83 -28.00 7.50 9.25
N ALA A 84 -27.32 7.19 10.35
CA ALA A 84 -27.07 8.10 11.46
C ALA A 84 -25.58 8.08 11.83
N PRO A 85 -24.76 9.03 11.33
CA PRO A 85 -23.34 9.10 11.67
C PRO A 85 -23.16 9.55 13.13
N TYR A 86 -22.23 8.91 13.85
CA TYR A 86 -21.81 9.36 15.19
C TYR A 86 -21.10 10.71 15.10
N MET A 87 -21.39 11.62 16.05
CA MET A 87 -20.73 12.92 16.14
C MET A 87 -19.32 12.77 16.70
N ILE A 88 -18.31 13.21 15.94
CA ILE A 88 -16.89 13.17 16.31
C ILE A 88 -16.46 14.57 16.77
N CYS A 89 -16.20 14.74 18.07
CA CYS A 89 -15.77 15.99 18.69
C CYS A 89 -14.27 15.99 19.02
N LEU A 90 -13.44 16.36 18.05
CA LEU A 90 -11.98 16.47 18.21
C LEU A 90 -11.52 17.94 18.32
N PRO A 91 -10.42 18.23 19.06
CA PRO A 91 -9.75 19.53 18.96
C PRO A 91 -9.22 19.73 17.52
N MET A 92 -9.14 20.99 17.09
CA MET A 92 -8.82 21.35 15.70
C MET A 92 -7.50 20.74 15.19
N SER A 93 -6.50 20.63 16.08
CA SER A 93 -5.20 20.02 15.76
C SER A 93 -5.30 18.57 15.32
N LEU A 94 -6.08 17.75 16.03
CA LEU A 94 -6.29 16.33 15.71
C LEU A 94 -7.16 16.15 14.46
N LYS A 95 -8.12 17.04 14.24
CA LYS A 95 -8.99 17.00 13.06
C LYS A 95 -8.21 17.25 11.76
N LEU A 96 -7.25 18.17 11.77
CA LEU A 96 -6.43 18.48 10.59
C LEU A 96 -5.21 17.55 10.43
N LEU A 97 -4.91 16.72 11.42
CA LEU A 97 -3.71 15.89 11.46
C LEU A 97 -3.58 14.98 10.23
N THR A 98 -4.66 14.30 9.84
CA THR A 98 -4.67 13.38 8.68
C THR A 98 -4.31 14.10 7.40
N LEU A 99 -4.85 15.30 7.19
CA LEU A 99 -4.58 16.11 6.02
C LEU A 99 -3.11 16.58 5.97
N PHE A 100 -2.55 17.00 7.12
CA PHE A 100 -1.12 17.32 7.19
C PHE A 100 -0.24 16.11 6.87
N ILE A 101 -0.54 14.93 7.43
CA ILE A 101 0.21 13.70 7.14
C ILE A 101 0.16 13.37 5.64
N CYS A 102 -0.99 13.53 4.99
CA CYS A 102 -1.12 13.31 3.55
C CYS A 102 -0.25 14.27 2.72
N ILE A 103 -0.25 15.57 3.05
CA ILE A 103 0.58 16.56 2.33
C ILE A 103 2.07 16.28 2.54
N PHE A 104 2.50 16.09 3.79
CA PHE A 104 3.89 15.77 4.11
C PHE A 104 4.33 14.45 3.47
N GLY A 105 3.50 13.41 3.52
CA GLY A 105 3.78 12.12 2.90
C GLY A 105 3.91 12.23 1.38
N GLY A 106 3.05 13.00 0.72
CA GLY A 106 3.12 13.21 -0.72
C GLY A 106 4.39 13.94 -1.15
N LEU A 107 4.72 15.04 -0.48
CA LEU A 107 5.94 15.80 -0.73
C LEU A 107 7.19 14.93 -0.52
N MET A 108 7.28 14.25 0.63
CA MET A 108 8.42 13.36 0.92
C MET A 108 8.54 12.23 -0.10
N GLY A 109 7.43 11.57 -0.47
CA GLY A 109 7.43 10.50 -1.47
C GLY A 109 7.96 10.96 -2.83
N TYR A 110 7.58 12.17 -3.26
CA TYR A 110 8.06 12.75 -4.50
C TYR A 110 9.55 13.14 -4.42
N PHE A 111 10.00 13.79 -3.33
CA PHE A 111 11.41 14.15 -3.17
C PHE A 111 12.34 12.93 -3.07
N ILE A 112 11.90 11.85 -2.41
CA ILE A 112 12.69 10.61 -2.31
C ILE A 112 12.85 9.94 -3.68
N SER A 113 11.85 10.02 -4.54
CA SER A 113 11.88 9.40 -5.88
C SER A 113 12.66 10.24 -6.90
N TYR A 114 12.80 11.55 -6.67
CA TYR A 114 13.63 12.46 -7.46
C TYR A 114 15.14 12.27 -7.19
N VAL A 115 15.69 11.14 -7.64
CA VAL A 115 17.13 10.87 -7.60
C VAL A 115 17.74 11.17 -8.97
N LYS A 116 18.66 12.13 -9.03
CA LYS A 116 19.49 12.39 -10.22
C LYS A 116 20.68 11.43 -10.30
N LEU A 117 21.21 11.24 -11.51
CA LEU A 117 22.34 10.35 -11.83
C LEU A 117 23.60 10.59 -10.98
N PHE A 118 23.80 11.80 -10.44
CA PHE A 118 24.99 12.14 -9.63
C PHE A 118 24.86 11.85 -8.13
N TYR A 119 23.75 11.29 -7.66
CA TYR A 119 23.61 10.91 -6.25
C TYR A 119 24.14 9.50 -6.00
N PHE A 120 24.90 9.33 -4.91
CA PHE A 120 25.23 8.00 -4.40
C PHE A 120 23.96 7.21 -4.10
N ASN A 121 23.86 6.01 -4.66
CA ASN A 121 22.72 5.11 -4.45
C ASN A 121 22.65 4.68 -2.98
N LYS A 122 21.84 5.40 -2.19
CA LYS A 122 21.61 5.10 -0.76
C LYS A 122 21.10 3.68 -0.52
N SER A 123 20.34 3.11 -1.46
CA SER A 123 19.86 1.73 -1.40
C SER A 123 20.99 0.71 -1.45
N LEU A 124 22.01 0.94 -2.29
CA LEU A 124 23.19 0.08 -2.38
C LEU A 124 24.05 0.18 -1.12
N TYR A 125 24.17 1.38 -0.52
CA TYR A 125 24.88 1.54 0.75
C TYR A 125 24.21 0.77 1.89
N TYR A 126 22.86 0.78 1.96
CA TYR A 126 22.08 0.01 2.92
C TYR A 126 21.46 -1.26 2.30
N TYR A 127 22.26 -2.03 1.56
CA TYR A 127 21.76 -3.20 0.82
C TYR A 127 21.06 -4.24 1.70
N LYS A 128 21.62 -4.57 2.87
CA LYS A 128 21.02 -5.56 3.79
C LYS A 128 19.61 -5.15 4.23
N VAL A 129 19.42 -3.87 4.56
CA VAL A 129 18.13 -3.34 5.03
C VAL A 129 17.13 -3.25 3.87
N SER A 130 17.56 -2.77 2.70
CA SER A 130 16.69 -2.68 1.53
C SER A 130 16.25 -4.06 1.03
N TRP A 131 17.15 -5.05 1.06
CA TRP A 131 16.82 -6.43 0.71
C TRP A 131 15.81 -7.06 1.69
N PHE A 132 15.99 -6.85 3.00
CA PHE A 132 15.06 -7.35 4.03
C PHE A 132 13.65 -6.73 3.92
N LEU A 133 13.57 -5.42 3.69
CA LEU A 133 12.28 -4.74 3.50
C LEU A 133 11.63 -5.12 2.16
N GLY A 134 12.43 -5.30 1.11
CA GLY A 134 11.96 -5.70 -0.22
C GLY A 134 11.44 -7.14 -0.27
N SER A 135 12.00 -8.06 0.52
CA SER A 135 11.54 -9.45 0.61
C SER A 135 10.31 -9.64 1.50
N MET A 136 9.61 -8.55 1.88
CA MET A 136 8.48 -8.56 2.81
C MET A 136 8.82 -9.29 4.13
N TRP A 137 9.97 -8.95 4.73
CA TRP A 137 10.47 -9.57 5.97
C TRP A 137 10.60 -11.10 5.86
N PHE A 138 10.87 -11.62 4.66
CA PHE A 138 10.90 -13.07 4.36
C PHE A 138 9.63 -13.85 4.73
N MET A 139 8.50 -13.17 4.96
CA MET A 139 7.21 -13.80 5.25
C MET A 139 6.83 -14.87 4.22
N PRO A 140 6.97 -14.66 2.89
CA PRO A 140 6.64 -15.69 1.90
C PRO A 140 7.48 -16.96 2.08
N PHE A 141 8.79 -16.82 2.31
CA PHE A 141 9.69 -17.96 2.51
C PHE A 141 9.39 -18.71 3.81
N LEU A 142 9.14 -17.99 4.90
CA LEU A 142 8.75 -18.59 6.19
C LEU A 142 7.43 -19.36 6.08
N SER A 143 6.43 -18.74 5.43
CA SER A 143 5.10 -19.34 5.28
C SER A 143 5.07 -20.55 4.35
N THR A 144 5.93 -20.61 3.33
CA THR A 144 5.97 -21.73 2.38
C THR A 144 6.90 -22.84 2.86
N LEU A 145 8.19 -22.57 3.08
CA LEU A 145 9.17 -23.62 3.39
C LEU A 145 8.94 -24.26 4.75
N GLY A 146 8.57 -23.47 5.77
CA GLY A 146 8.30 -23.99 7.12
C GLY A 146 7.03 -24.82 7.20
N MET A 147 5.94 -24.39 6.54
CA MET A 147 4.67 -25.08 6.62
C MET A 147 4.54 -26.27 5.67
N ILE A 148 5.25 -26.30 4.54
CA ILE A 148 5.16 -27.40 3.56
C ILE A 148 5.93 -28.65 4.04
N PHE A 149 6.99 -28.50 4.85
CA PHE A 149 7.81 -29.63 5.29
C PHE A 149 7.06 -30.66 6.14
N TYR A 150 6.23 -30.21 7.09
CA TYR A 150 5.46 -31.08 7.97
C TYR A 150 4.44 -31.98 7.25
N PRO A 151 3.54 -31.47 6.38
CA PRO A 151 2.60 -32.31 5.64
C PRO A 151 3.30 -33.23 4.64
N LEU A 152 4.39 -32.80 3.99
CA LEU A 152 5.15 -33.68 3.09
C LEU A 152 5.80 -34.85 3.82
N LYS A 153 6.42 -34.59 4.99
CA LYS A 153 7.03 -35.66 5.81
C LYS A 153 5.98 -36.64 6.31
N LEU A 154 4.83 -36.14 6.77
CA LEU A 154 3.70 -36.98 7.17
C LEU A 154 3.20 -37.83 5.99
N GLY A 155 3.00 -37.23 4.81
CA GLY A 155 2.61 -37.97 3.60
C GLY A 155 3.59 -39.08 3.24
N SER A 156 4.91 -38.82 3.32
CA SER A 156 5.93 -39.84 3.05
C SER A 156 5.93 -40.99 4.05
N ASN A 157 5.60 -40.73 5.32
CA ASN A 157 5.49 -41.76 6.34
C ASN A 157 4.20 -42.57 6.15
N LEU A 158 3.08 -41.92 5.85
CA LEU A 158 1.81 -42.61 5.59
C LEU A 158 1.95 -43.58 4.41
N MET A 159 2.55 -43.16 3.29
CA MET A 159 2.79 -44.06 2.16
C MET A 159 3.65 -45.28 2.54
N LYS A 160 4.63 -45.12 3.43
CA LYS A 160 5.49 -46.23 3.87
C LYS A 160 4.82 -47.21 4.84
N TYR A 161 3.87 -46.74 5.64
CA TYR A 161 3.24 -47.56 6.69
C TYR A 161 1.86 -48.09 6.29
N LEU A 162 1.19 -47.51 5.29
CA LEU A 162 -0.14 -47.89 4.85
C LEU A 162 -0.17 -48.55 3.47
N ASP A 163 0.69 -48.11 2.53
CA ASP A 163 0.66 -48.57 1.13
C ASP A 163 1.78 -49.57 0.76
N GLN A 164 2.74 -49.83 1.67
CA GLN A 164 3.69 -50.96 1.63
C GLN A 164 3.38 -51.96 2.74
#